data_AF-A0A9X1SXJ4-F1
#
_entry.id   AF-A0A9X1SXJ4-F1
#
_cell.length_a   1.000
_cell.length_b   1.000
_cell.length_c   1.000
_cell.angle_alpha   90.00
_cell.angle_beta   90.00
_cell.angle_gamma   90.00
#
_symmetry.space_group_name_H-M   'P 1'
#
loop_
_entity.id
_entity.type
_entity.pdbx_description
1 polymer ?
#
loop_
_entity_poly.entity_id
_entity_poly.type
_entity_poly.pdbx_seq_one_letter_code
_entity_poly.pdbx_strand_id
1 'polypeptide(L)'
;MDRADLGVLVLDIDALGCLAAGAAVVTSPSVYQLVDSSGRSRPFVAAALLASSSLLALAANRPTRAALGRSAAVNALWVLACAAAFRKQQTNEGRVLVVGTAALDAVMGGLQWYLRPKP
;
A
#
# COMPACT_ATOMS: atom_id res chain seq x y z
N MET A 1 -24.54 -2.84 5.11
CA MET A 1 -23.23 -2.27 5.49
C MET A 1 -23.28 -0.81 5.12
N ASP A 2 -23.11 0.08 6.10
CA ASP A 2 -23.14 1.51 5.83
C ASP A 2 -21.77 2.01 5.34
N ARG A 3 -21.65 3.31 5.02
CA ARG A 3 -20.39 3.88 4.52
C ARG A 3 -19.26 3.87 5.57
N ALA A 4 -19.60 3.92 6.85
CA ALA A 4 -18.63 3.91 7.93
C ALA A 4 -18.04 2.50 8.07
N ASP A 5 -18.88 1.47 8.07
CA ASP A 5 -18.48 0.06 8.07
C ASP A 5 -17.59 -0.26 6.86
N LEU A 6 -17.96 0.24 5.67
CA LEU A 6 -17.14 0.13 4.46
C LEU A 6 -15.78 0.81 4.63
N GLY A 7 -15.73 1.98 5.29
CA GLY A 7 -14.49 2.70 5.56
C GLY A 7 -13.55 1.90 6.46
N VAL A 8 -14.07 1.29 7.52
CA VAL A 8 -13.31 0.39 8.41
C VAL A 8 -12.80 -0.81 7.62
N LEU A 9 -13.68 -1.50 6.89
CA LEU A 9 -13.32 -2.68 6.11
C LEU A 9 -12.21 -2.41 5.09
N VAL A 10 -12.31 -1.30 4.35
CA VAL A 10 -11.28 -0.91 3.37
C VAL A 10 -9.94 -0.65 4.06
N LEU A 11 -9.93 0.01 5.22
CA LEU A 11 -8.71 0.26 5.99
C LEU A 11 -8.09 -1.03 6.53
N ASP A 12 -8.90 -1.97 7.02
CA ASP A 12 -8.42 -3.27 7.52
C ASP A 12 -7.83 -4.13 6.40
N ILE A 13 -8.52 -4.23 5.26
CA ILE A 13 -8.02 -4.99 4.10
C ILE A 13 -6.69 -4.40 3.62
N ASP A 14 -6.60 -3.08 3.53
CA ASP A 14 -5.38 -2.39 3.09
C ASP A 14 -4.24 -2.55 4.11
N ALA A 15 -4.54 -2.46 5.41
CA ALA A 15 -3.57 -2.72 6.47
C ALA A 15 -2.98 -4.13 6.39
N LEU A 16 -3.84 -5.14 6.16
CA LEU A 16 -3.43 -6.53 5.96
C LEU A 16 -2.62 -6.71 4.67
N GLY A 17 -3.01 -6.04 3.58
CA GLY A 17 -2.27 -6.03 2.33
C GLY A 17 -0.84 -5.49 2.51
N CYS A 18 -0.70 -4.35 3.18
CA CYS A 18 0.60 -3.77 3.52
C CYS A 18 1.45 -4.70 4.39
N LEU A 19 0.84 -5.35 5.39
CA LEU A 19 1.53 -6.30 6.26
C LEU A 19 2.02 -7.52 5.48
N ALA A 20 1.17 -8.11 4.64
CA ALA A 20 1.50 -9.26 3.81
C ALA A 20 2.61 -8.92 2.81
N ALA A 21 2.56 -7.75 2.18
CA ALA A 21 3.63 -7.26 1.32
C ALA A 21 4.93 -7.07 2.11
N GLY A 22 4.89 -6.47 3.30
CA GLY A 22 6.06 -6.33 4.17
C GLY A 22 6.68 -7.67 4.55
N ALA A 23 5.84 -8.64 4.92
CA ALA A 23 6.27 -10.00 5.21
C ALA A 23 6.90 -10.68 3.98
N ALA A 24 6.33 -10.50 2.78
CA ALA A 24 6.90 -11.02 1.54
C ALA A 24 8.28 -10.41 1.24
N VAL A 25 8.44 -9.10 1.41
CA VAL A 25 9.73 -8.40 1.26
C VAL A 25 10.80 -8.94 2.21
N VAL A 26 10.40 -9.27 3.45
CA VAL A 26 11.31 -9.82 4.47
C VAL A 26 11.66 -11.29 4.19
N THR A 27 10.67 -12.11 3.89
CA THR A 27 10.81 -13.57 3.81
C THR A 27 11.24 -14.09 2.44
N SER A 28 10.99 -13.32 1.37
CA SER A 28 11.22 -13.75 -0.01
C SER A 28 12.18 -12.82 -0.75
N PRO A 29 13.51 -12.98 -0.58
CA PRO A 29 14.52 -12.18 -1.27
C PRO A 29 14.35 -12.18 -2.79
N SER A 30 13.99 -13.33 -3.38
CA SER A 30 13.78 -13.49 -4.82
C SER A 30 12.64 -12.62 -5.34
N VAL A 31 11.55 -12.49 -4.57
CA VAL A 31 10.42 -11.61 -4.91
C VAL A 31 10.85 -10.15 -4.86
N TYR A 32 11.64 -9.76 -3.86
CA TYR A 32 12.12 -8.39 -3.77
C TYR A 32 13.15 -8.03 -4.86
N GLN A 33 13.95 -9.00 -5.32
CA GLN A 33 14.88 -8.79 -6.42
C GLN A 33 14.17 -8.47 -7.75
N LEU A 34 12.90 -8.86 -7.90
CA LEU A 34 12.06 -8.42 -9.02
C LEU A 34 11.71 -6.93 -8.95
N VAL A 35 11.88 -6.28 -7.80
CA VAL A 35 11.61 -4.86 -7.60
C VAL A 35 12.91 -4.06 -7.57
N ASP A 36 13.90 -4.52 -6.80
CA ASP A 36 15.24 -3.92 -6.69
C ASP A 36 16.30 -5.02 -6.61
N SER A 37 17.01 -5.22 -7.73
CA SER A 37 18.08 -6.23 -7.84
C SER A 37 19.26 -5.96 -6.91
N SER A 38 19.48 -4.71 -6.47
CA SER A 38 20.55 -4.38 -5.53
C SER A 38 20.23 -4.79 -4.09
N GLY A 39 18.95 -5.02 -3.77
CA GLY A 39 18.47 -5.32 -2.43
C GLY A 39 18.69 -4.20 -1.40
N ARG A 40 19.30 -3.06 -1.80
CA ARG A 40 19.74 -2.00 -0.89
C ARG A 40 18.58 -1.30 -0.21
N SER A 41 17.45 -1.19 -0.93
CA SER A 41 16.24 -0.54 -0.43
C SER A 41 15.35 -1.47 0.41
N ARG A 42 15.64 -2.77 0.47
CA ARG A 42 14.80 -3.80 1.10
C ARG A 42 14.42 -3.50 2.56
N PRO A 43 15.34 -3.17 3.48
CA PRO A 43 14.96 -2.89 4.87
C PRO A 43 14.08 -1.63 4.99
N PHE A 44 14.33 -0.62 4.13
CA PHE A 44 13.54 0.60 4.10
C PHE A 44 12.11 0.34 3.59
N VAL A 45 11.96 -0.45 2.53
CA VAL A 45 10.64 -0.81 1.99
C VAL A 45 9.86 -1.68 2.98
N ALA A 46 10.51 -2.66 3.62
CA ALA A 46 9.86 -3.45 4.66
C ALA A 46 9.38 -2.58 5.84
N ALA A 47 10.23 -1.67 6.32
CA ALA A 47 9.86 -0.74 7.38
C ALA A 47 8.70 0.20 6.97
N ALA A 48 8.73 0.71 5.75
CA ALA A 48 7.67 1.57 5.21
C ALA A 48 6.32 0.82 5.10
N LEU A 49 6.34 -0.45 4.67
CA LEU A 49 5.13 -1.29 4.60
C LEU A 49 4.55 -1.58 5.98
N LEU A 50 5.40 -1.90 6.96
CA LEU A 50 4.96 -2.08 8.36
C LEU A 50 4.39 -0.79 8.96
N ALA A 51 5.02 0.36 8.69
CA ALA A 51 4.52 1.66 9.13
C ALA A 51 3.18 2.00 8.48
N SER A 52 3.03 1.73 7.18
CA SER A 52 1.77 1.91 6.43
C SER A 52 0.66 1.03 7.02
N SER A 53 0.94 -0.26 7.22
CA SER A 53 0.01 -1.21 7.85
C SER A 53 -0.47 -0.73 9.22
N SER A 54 0.46 -0.32 10.08
CA SER A 54 0.15 0.18 11.42
C SER A 54 -0.72 1.45 11.38
N LEU A 55 -0.41 2.38 10.48
CA LEU A 55 -1.18 3.60 10.29
C LEU A 55 -2.61 3.31 9.84
N LEU A 56 -2.76 2.38 8.89
CA LEU A 56 -4.06 1.96 8.36
C LEU A 56 -4.91 1.25 9.42
N ALA A 57 -4.32 0.35 10.21
CA ALA A 57 -5.00 -0.30 11.32
C ALA A 57 -5.44 0.69 12.42
N LEU A 58 -4.61 1.70 12.72
CA LEU A 58 -4.99 2.78 13.63
C LEU A 58 -6.13 3.63 13.06
N ALA A 59 -6.13 3.86 11.75
CA ALA A 59 -7.21 4.55 11.06
C ALA A 59 -8.51 3.74 11.09
N ALA A 60 -8.45 2.40 11.00
CA ALA A 60 -9.63 1.53 11.07
C ALA A 60 -10.35 1.63 12.42
N ASN A 61 -9.59 1.75 13.52
CA ASN A 61 -10.16 1.97 14.85
C ASN A 61 -10.91 3.31 15.00
N ARG A 62 -10.52 4.33 14.22
CA ARG A 62 -11.15 5.66 14.22
C ARG A 62 -11.19 6.23 12.80
N PRO A 63 -12.16 5.81 11.95
CA PRO A 63 -12.23 6.12 10.52
C PRO A 63 -12.75 7.55 10.27
N THR A 64 -12.00 8.53 10.76
CA THR A 64 -12.32 9.94 10.60
C THR A 64 -12.04 10.41 9.17
N ARG A 65 -12.62 11.55 8.80
CA ARG A 65 -12.30 12.26 7.55
C ARG A 65 -10.81 12.44 7.33
N ALA A 66 -10.08 12.85 8.39
CA ALA A 66 -8.65 13.05 8.32
C ALA A 66 -7.88 11.73 8.17
N ALA A 67 -8.30 10.68 8.88
CA ALA A 67 -7.68 9.36 8.81
C ALA A 67 -7.79 8.77 7.39
N LEU A 68 -8.99 8.70 6.82
CA LEU A 68 -9.22 8.23 5.46
C LEU A 68 -8.46 9.07 4.41
N GLY A 69 -8.40 10.40 4.60
CA GLY A 69 -7.61 11.28 3.74
C GLY A 69 -6.11 11.01 3.80
N ARG A 70 -5.57 10.72 5.00
CA ARG A 70 -4.15 10.36 5.17
C ARG A 70 -3.85 8.99 4.57
N SER A 71 -4.70 8.00 4.78
CA SER A 71 -4.57 6.67 4.18
C SER A 71 -4.56 6.76 2.65
N ALA A 72 -5.47 7.54 2.07
CA ALA A 72 -5.50 7.74 0.62
C ALA A 72 -4.20 8.38 0.09
N ALA A 73 -3.60 9.30 0.85
CA ALA A 73 -2.32 9.91 0.51
C ALA A 73 -1.15 8.91 0.61
N VAL A 74 -1.16 8.01 1.60
CA VAL A 74 -0.17 6.92 1.71
C VAL A 74 -0.23 6.01 0.49
N ASN A 75 -1.42 5.60 0.08
CA ASN A 75 -1.62 4.81 -1.13
C ASN A 75 -1.15 5.54 -2.39
N ALA A 76 -1.47 6.83 -2.53
CA ALA A 76 -0.95 7.64 -3.64
C ALA A 76 0.59 7.69 -3.65
N LEU A 77 1.23 7.72 -2.49
CA LEU A 77 2.70 7.67 -2.39
C LEU A 77 3.25 6.32 -2.84
N TRP A 78 2.59 5.21 -2.50
CA TRP A 78 2.97 3.87 -2.99
C TRP A 78 2.80 3.72 -4.50
N VAL A 79 1.72 4.28 -5.08
CA VAL A 79 1.56 4.35 -6.55
C VAL A 79 2.73 5.08 -7.20
N LEU A 80 3.17 6.22 -6.64
CA LEU A 80 4.32 6.97 -7.15
C LEU A 80 5.63 6.20 -6.99
N ALA A 81 5.82 5.52 -5.86
CA ALA A 81 6.98 4.66 -5.64
C ALA A 81 7.03 3.52 -6.66
N CYS A 82 5.88 2.89 -6.93
CA CYS A 82 5.75 1.86 -7.96
C CYS A 82 6.01 2.44 -9.36
N ALA A 83 5.51 3.61 -9.70
CA ALA A 83 5.80 4.26 -10.99
C ALA A 83 7.31 4.55 -11.16
N ALA A 84 8.00 4.97 -10.09
CA ALA A 84 9.44 5.15 -10.09
C ALA A 84 10.20 3.81 -10.23
N ALA A 85 9.73 2.76 -9.55
CA ALA A 85 10.28 1.42 -9.67
C ALA A 85 10.08 0.83 -11.07
N PHE A 86 8.91 1.06 -11.68
CA PHE A 86 8.55 0.56 -13.02
C PHE A 86 9.57 0.98 -14.08
N ARG A 87 10.05 2.23 -14.02
CA ARG A 87 11.07 2.77 -14.94
C ARG A 87 12.39 2.00 -14.89
N LYS A 88 12.66 1.29 -13.80
CA LYS A 88 13.88 0.48 -13.59
C LYS A 88 13.66 -1.00 -13.93
N GLN A 89 12.43 -1.42 -14.24
CA GLN A 89 12.12 -2.83 -14.47
C GLN A 89 12.49 -3.29 -15.87
N GLN A 90 13.33 -4.33 -15.92
CA GLN A 90 13.76 -4.97 -17.16
C GLN A 90 13.00 -6.26 -17.46
N THR A 91 12.43 -6.92 -16.44
CA THR A 91 11.68 -8.18 -16.61
C THR A 91 10.18 -7.94 -16.65
N ASN A 92 9.46 -8.82 -17.37
CA ASN A 92 7.99 -8.78 -17.40
C ASN A 92 7.39 -9.08 -16.03
N GLU A 93 7.97 -10.01 -15.28
CA GLU A 93 7.52 -10.37 -13.93
C GLU A 93 7.60 -9.18 -12.96
N GLY A 94 8.73 -8.45 -12.95
CA GLY A 94 8.89 -7.25 -12.13
C GLY A 94 7.93 -6.14 -12.53
N ARG A 95 7.67 -5.98 -13.85
CA ARG A 95 6.65 -5.03 -14.34
C ARG A 95 5.26 -5.41 -13.88
N VAL A 96 4.86 -6.67 -14.01
CA VAL A 96 3.53 -7.15 -13.58
C VAL A 96 3.37 -6.97 -12.07
N LEU A 97 4.39 -7.32 -11.29
CA LEU A 97 4.37 -7.14 -9.83
C LEU A 97 4.17 -5.67 -9.46
N VAL A 98 4.99 -4.76 -9.99
CA VAL A 98 4.95 -3.33 -9.65
C VAL A 98 3.65 -2.67 -10.14
N VAL A 99 3.16 -3.01 -11.34
CA VAL A 99 1.88 -2.49 -11.85
C VAL A 99 0.70 -3.05 -11.05
N GLY A 100 0.73 -4.33 -10.69
CA GLY A 100 -0.29 -4.96 -9.86
C GLY A 100 -0.40 -4.29 -8.49
N THR A 101 0.74 -4.07 -7.83
CA THR A 101 0.79 -3.34 -6.55
C THR A 101 0.26 -1.92 -6.71
N ALA A 102 0.73 -1.17 -7.73
CA ALA A 102 0.24 0.18 -7.98
C ALA A 102 -1.28 0.23 -8.24
N ALA A 103 -1.84 -0.77 -8.92
CA ALA A 103 -3.27 -0.84 -9.18
C ALA A 103 -4.06 -1.09 -7.88
N LEU A 104 -3.58 -1.98 -7.02
CA LEU A 104 -4.19 -2.23 -5.71
C LEU A 104 -4.16 -0.98 -4.83
N ASP A 105 -3.01 -0.31 -4.74
CA ASP A 105 -2.85 0.94 -3.97
C ASP A 105 -3.77 2.04 -4.51
N ALA A 106 -3.87 2.17 -5.84
CA ALA A 106 -4.76 3.16 -6.46
C ALA A 106 -6.25 2.88 -6.16
N VAL A 107 -6.67 1.61 -6.18
CA VAL A 107 -8.04 1.21 -5.82
C VAL A 107 -8.31 1.50 -4.35
N MET A 108 -7.42 1.08 -3.44
CA MET A 108 -7.60 1.30 -2.00
C MET A 108 -7.58 2.79 -1.65
N GLY A 109 -6.64 3.55 -2.20
CA GLY A 109 -6.58 5.00 -2.02
C GLY A 109 -7.81 5.72 -2.58
N GLY A 110 -8.31 5.29 -3.74
CA GLY A 110 -9.55 5.81 -4.33
C GLY A 110 -10.77 5.54 -3.44
N LEU A 111 -10.89 4.32 -2.90
CA LEU A 111 -11.96 3.95 -1.98
C LEU A 111 -11.88 4.75 -0.68
N GLN A 112 -10.70 4.89 -0.09
CA GLN A 112 -10.48 5.69 1.13
C GLN A 112 -10.84 7.16 0.90
N TRP A 113 -10.48 7.72 -0.25
CA TRP A 113 -10.87 9.10 -0.60
C TRP A 113 -12.37 9.25 -0.81
N TYR A 114 -13.00 8.29 -1.48
CA TYR A 114 -14.44 8.29 -1.76
C TYR A 114 -15.30 8.13 -0.50
N LEU A 115 -14.89 7.26 0.42
CA LEU A 115 -15.60 6.97 1.67
C LEU A 115 -15.38 8.05 2.74
N ARG A 116 -14.47 8.98 2.49
CA ARG A 116 -14.18 10.09 3.39
C ARG A 116 -15.46 10.93 3.65
N PRO A 117 -15.87 11.13 4.91
CA PRO A 117 -16.99 12.00 5.25
C PRO A 117 -16.83 13.41 4.66
N LYS A 118 -17.95 13.99 4.20
CA LYS A 118 -18.00 15.38 3.73
C LYS A 118 -17.82 16.34 4.92
N PRO A 119 -17.28 17.55 4.69
CA PRO A 119 -17.28 18.62 5.70
C PRO A 119 -18.69 18.87 6.24
#